data_AF-A0A0D0B3S5-F1
#
_entry.id   AF-A0A0D0B3S5-F1
#
_cell.length_a   1.000
_cell.length_b   1.000
_cell.length_c   1.000
_cell.angle_alpha   90.00
_cell.angle_beta   90.00
_cell.angle_gamma   90.00
#
_symmetry.space_group_name_H-M   'P 1'
#
loop_
_entity.id
_entity.type
_entity.pdbx_description
1 polymer ?
#
loop_
_entity_poly.entity_id
_entity_poly.type
_entity_poly.pdbx_seq_one_letter_code
_entity_poly.pdbx_strand_id
1 'polypeptide(L)'
;ELVIDAFHEHFNALKRDLAAALGKVSFTSDLWSDSNLCPFMAVTAHWIARADHSSVLVLNTALIAFHHVPGSHTGELLAEVILHLLDRAGVTKKVSV
;
A
#
# COMPACT_ATOMS: atom_id res chain seq x y z
N GLU A 1 7.76 -6.90 20.40
CA GLU A 1 6.67 -7.89 20.48
C GLU A 1 6.73 -8.67 19.19
N LEU A 2 6.81 -10.00 19.23
CA LEU A 2 7.21 -10.83 18.06
C LEU A 2 6.41 -10.51 16.78
N VAL A 3 5.14 -10.18 16.90
CA VAL A 3 4.27 -9.82 15.76
C VAL A 3 4.69 -8.49 15.11
N ILE A 4 5.04 -7.48 15.91
CA ILE A 4 5.48 -6.17 15.41
C ILE A 4 6.82 -6.28 14.71
N ASP A 5 7.72 -7.09 15.25
CA ASP A 5 9.05 -7.32 14.67
C ASP A 5 8.91 -8.06 13.32
N ALA A 6 8.10 -9.12 13.27
CA ALA A 6 7.77 -9.82 12.03
C ALA A 6 7.08 -8.91 10.99
N PHE A 7 6.20 -8.01 11.44
CA PHE A 7 5.59 -7.01 10.58
C PHE A 7 6.63 -6.08 9.96
N HIS A 8 7.58 -5.55 10.75
CA HIS A 8 8.63 -4.68 10.22
C HIS A 8 9.53 -5.40 9.20
N GLU A 9 9.91 -6.65 9.49
CA GLU A 9 10.69 -7.47 8.56
C GLU A 9 9.93 -7.70 7.25
N HIS A 10 8.67 -8.14 7.33
CA HIS A 10 7.82 -8.35 6.17
C HIS A 10 7.59 -7.06 5.38
N PHE A 11 7.28 -5.96 6.05
CA PHE A 11 7.03 -4.68 5.39
C PHE A 11 8.28 -4.15 4.68
N ASN A 12 9.47 -4.34 5.27
CA ASN A 12 10.73 -4.01 4.61
C ASN A 12 11.02 -4.90 3.38
N ALA A 13 10.63 -6.17 3.41
CA ALA A 13 10.69 -7.04 2.23
C ALA A 13 9.72 -6.57 1.14
N LEU A 14 8.48 -6.27 1.51
CA LEU A 14 7.46 -5.77 0.59
C LEU A 14 7.90 -4.47 -0.10
N LYS A 15 8.56 -3.54 0.61
CA LYS A 15 9.14 -2.34 0.00
C LYS A 15 10.15 -2.67 -1.10
N ARG A 16 10.99 -3.70 -0.90
CA ARG A 16 11.95 -4.13 -1.92
C ARG A 16 11.23 -4.75 -3.13
N ASP A 17 10.19 -5.53 -2.90
CA ASP A 17 9.39 -6.14 -3.98
C ASP A 17 8.69 -5.07 -4.84
N LEU A 18 8.08 -4.08 -4.18
CA LEU A 18 7.46 -2.94 -4.86
C LEU A 18 8.51 -2.09 -5.61
N ALA A 19 9.70 -1.89 -5.03
CA ALA A 19 10.81 -1.23 -5.71
C ALA A 19 11.34 -2.05 -6.90
N ALA A 20 11.22 -3.38 -6.87
CA ALA A 20 11.59 -4.27 -7.96
C ALA A 20 10.47 -4.49 -9.00
N ALA A 21 9.27 -3.95 -8.78
CA ALA A 21 8.15 -4.06 -9.70
C ALA A 21 8.54 -3.69 -11.14
N LEU A 22 8.10 -4.52 -12.09
CA LEU A 22 8.21 -4.26 -13.52
C LEU A 22 7.17 -3.21 -13.91
N GLY A 23 7.65 -2.01 -14.22
CA GLY A 23 6.79 -0.88 -14.57
C GLY A 23 6.29 -0.12 -13.34
N LYS A 24 5.06 0.38 -13.45
CA LYS A 24 4.39 1.18 -12.42
C LYS A 24 3.59 0.31 -11.45
N VAL A 25 3.41 0.82 -10.24
CA VAL A 25 2.55 0.22 -9.21
C VAL A 25 1.19 0.91 -9.28
N SER A 26 0.12 0.14 -9.38
CA SER A 26 -1.24 0.64 -9.21
C SER A 26 -1.68 0.41 -7.77
N PHE A 27 -2.63 1.19 -7.28
CA PHE A 27 -3.21 0.96 -5.95
C PHE A 27 -4.71 1.16 -5.96
N THR A 28 -5.38 0.47 -5.05
CA THR A 28 -6.78 0.74 -4.68
C THR A 28 -6.80 1.27 -3.26
N SER A 29 -7.66 2.26 -3.02
CA SER A 29 -7.97 2.75 -1.67
C SER A 29 -9.42 2.40 -1.38
N ASP A 30 -9.65 1.62 -0.32
CA ASP A 30 -10.97 1.37 0.21
C ASP A 30 -11.16 2.20 1.47
N LEU A 31 -12.21 3.02 1.54
CA LEU A 31 -12.49 3.93 2.63
C LEU A 31 -13.90 3.63 3.15
N TRP A 32 -14.00 3.25 4.42
CA TRP A 32 -15.27 2.95 5.07
C TRP A 32 -15.31 3.48 6.49
N SER A 33 -16.48 3.47 7.11
CA SER A 33 -16.64 3.68 8.55
C SER A 33 -17.10 2.39 9.20
N ASP A 34 -16.55 2.08 10.37
CA ASP A 34 -17.02 0.95 11.17
C ASP A 34 -18.41 1.23 11.79
N SER A 35 -18.93 0.30 12.58
CA SER A 35 -20.22 0.45 13.27
C SER A 35 -20.27 1.60 14.28
N ASN A 36 -19.11 2.10 14.72
CA ASN A 36 -18.98 3.23 15.64
C ASN A 36 -18.74 4.55 14.90
N LEU A 37 -18.88 4.55 13.56
CA LEU A 37 -18.58 5.68 12.69
C LEU A 37 -17.10 6.11 12.75
N CYS A 38 -16.20 5.20 13.09
CA CYS A 38 -14.76 5.41 12.99
C CYS A 38 -14.30 5.13 11.55
N PRO A 39 -13.73 6.11 10.84
CA PRO A 39 -13.31 5.95 9.45
C PRO A 39 -11.94 5.28 9.32
N PHE A 40 -11.85 4.31 8.40
CA PHE A 40 -10.63 3.58 8.10
C PHE A 40 -10.39 3.54 6.59
N MET A 41 -9.11 3.56 6.23
CA MET A 41 -8.62 3.42 4.87
C MET A 41 -7.69 2.22 4.75
N ALA A 42 -7.98 1.33 3.82
CA ALA A 42 -7.09 0.27 3.39
C ALA A 42 -6.49 0.64 2.03
N VAL A 43 -5.17 0.54 1.90
CA VAL A 43 -4.47 0.78 0.62
C VAL A 43 -3.80 -0.51 0.19
N THR A 44 -4.17 -1.00 -1.00
CA THR A 44 -3.66 -2.24 -1.59
C THR A 44 -2.88 -1.93 -2.85
N ALA A 45 -1.59 -2.29 -2.87
CA ALA A 45 -0.74 -2.15 -4.03
C ALA A 45 -0.89 -3.36 -4.96
N HIS A 46 -0.83 -3.11 -6.26
CA HIS A 46 -0.89 -4.09 -7.34
C HIS A 46 0.28 -3.85 -8.29
N TRP A 47 1.08 -4.89 -8.57
CA TRP A 47 2.26 -4.75 -9.43
C TRP A 47 2.58 -6.03 -10.19
N ILE A 48 3.29 -5.88 -11.31
CA ILE A 48 3.81 -7.00 -12.08
C ILE A 48 5.25 -7.28 -11.65
N ALA A 49 5.60 -8.55 -11.45
CA ALA A 49 6.98 -9.01 -11.24
C ALA A 49 7.23 -10.30 -12.03
N ARG A 50 8.50 -10.71 -12.18
CA ARG A 50 8.82 -12.03 -12.71
C ARG A 50 8.72 -13.06 -11.59
N ALA A 51 8.13 -14.22 -11.87
CA ALA A 51 8.32 -15.37 -11.00
C ALA A 51 9.79 -15.82 -11.05
N ASP A 52 10.34 -16.22 -9.91
CA ASP A 52 11.76 -16.53 -9.74
C ASP A 52 12.31 -17.40 -10.87
N HIS A 53 13.40 -16.91 -11.47
CA HIS A 53 14.13 -17.57 -12.56
C HIS A 53 13.32 -17.89 -13.82
N SER A 54 12.12 -17.32 -13.98
CA SER A 54 11.27 -17.52 -15.15
C SER A 54 11.02 -16.22 -15.93
N SER A 55 10.64 -16.35 -17.21
CA SER A 55 10.16 -15.23 -18.00
C SER A 55 8.68 -14.90 -17.73
N VAL A 56 8.01 -15.63 -16.84
CA VAL A 56 6.58 -15.50 -16.55
C VAL A 56 6.33 -14.25 -15.72
N LEU A 57 5.38 -13.43 -16.18
CA LEU A 57 4.92 -12.25 -15.46
C LEU A 57 3.78 -12.64 -14.52
N VAL A 58 3.86 -12.20 -13.27
CA VAL A 58 2.88 -12.45 -12.23
C VAL A 58 2.34 -11.13 -11.71
N LEU A 59 1.01 -11.04 -11.63
CA LEU A 59 0.34 -9.98 -10.90
C LEU A 59 0.40 -10.29 -9.40
N ASN A 60 1.02 -9.39 -8.66
CA ASN A 60 1.13 -9.44 -7.21
C ASN A 60 0.22 -8.38 -6.60
N THR A 61 -0.26 -8.66 -5.39
CA THR A 61 -1.07 -7.73 -4.60
C THR A 61 -0.65 -7.81 -3.13
N ALA A 62 -0.67 -6.67 -2.44
CA ALA A 62 -0.39 -6.63 -1.01
C ALA A 62 -1.03 -5.40 -0.36
N LEU A 63 -1.53 -5.58 0.87
CA LEU A 63 -1.97 -4.49 1.73
C LEU A 63 -0.74 -3.71 2.23
N ILE A 64 -0.62 -2.45 1.84
CA ILE A 64 0.50 -1.59 2.24
C ILE A 64 0.13 -0.66 3.40
N ALA A 65 -1.16 -0.45 3.64
CA ALA A 65 -1.65 0.31 4.77
C ALA A 65 -3.06 -0.11 5.20
N PHE A 66 -3.28 -0.08 6.50
CA PHE A 66 -4.59 0.00 7.14
C PHE A 66 -4.50 1.15 8.14
N HIS A 67 -5.28 2.21 7.93
CA HIS A 67 -5.09 3.48 8.65
C HIS A 67 -6.42 4.03 9.14
N HIS A 68 -6.45 4.49 10.40
CA HIS A 68 -7.58 5.25 10.94
C HIS A 68 -7.50 6.70 10.42
N VAL A 69 -8.59 7.24 9.88
CA VAL A 69 -8.61 8.53 9.16
C VAL A 69 -9.58 9.52 9.82
N PRO A 70 -9.33 9.92 11.09
CA PRO A 70 -10.24 10.79 11.81
C PRO A 70 -10.32 12.18 11.19
N GLY A 71 -11.44 12.87 11.40
CA GLY A 71 -11.62 14.25 10.95
C GLY A 71 -12.37 14.36 9.62
N SER A 72 -12.06 15.40 8.85
CA SER A 72 -12.77 15.72 7.61
C SER A 72 -12.27 14.88 6.43
N HIS A 73 -13.19 14.39 5.60
CA HIS A 73 -12.90 13.57 4.41
C HIS A 73 -13.00 14.37 3.12
N THR A 74 -12.48 15.61 3.11
CA THR A 74 -12.33 16.35 1.86
C THR A 74 -11.35 15.64 0.94
N GLY A 75 -11.48 15.85 -0.38
CA GLY A 75 -10.56 15.26 -1.36
C GLY A 75 -9.09 15.61 -1.11
N GLU A 76 -8.82 16.84 -0.63
CA GLU A 76 -7.48 17.30 -0.26
C GLU A 76 -6.89 16.48 0.90
N LEU A 77 -7.62 16.32 2.00
CA LEU A 77 -7.15 15.57 3.17
C LEU A 77 -6.99 14.08 2.85
N LEU A 78 -7.90 13.51 2.06
CA LEU A 78 -7.77 12.12 1.62
C LEU A 78 -6.54 11.93 0.71
N ALA A 79 -6.26 12.90 -0.17
CA ALA A 79 -5.05 12.87 -1.01
C ALA A 79 -3.77 12.96 -0.17
N GLU A 80 -3.72 13.84 0.84
CA GLU A 80 -2.60 13.93 1.77
C GLU A 80 -2.35 12.62 2.52
N VAL A 81 -3.42 11.99 3.04
CA VAL A 81 -3.34 10.70 3.72
C VAL A 81 -2.83 9.62 2.76
N ILE A 82 -3.39 9.51 1.56
CA ILE A 82 -2.93 8.53 0.57
C ILE A 82 -1.46 8.74 0.21
N LEU A 83 -1.02 9.97 -0.05
CA LEU A 83 0.37 10.28 -0.37
C LEU A 83 1.31 9.93 0.78
N HIS A 84 0.92 10.20 2.03
CA HIS A 84 1.69 9.81 3.21
C HIS A 84 1.83 8.28 3.32
N LEU A 85 0.75 7.53 3.08
CA LEU A 85 0.77 6.07 3.13
C LEU A 85 1.62 5.46 1.99
N LEU A 86 1.58 6.04 0.80
CA LEU A 86 2.42 5.63 -0.34
C LEU A 86 3.90 5.94 -0.08
N ASP A 87 4.21 7.06 0.57
CA ASP A 87 5.59 7.42 0.96
C ASP A 87 6.13 6.47 2.04
N ARG A 88 5.30 6.15 3.04
CA ARG A 88 5.63 5.13 4.05
C ARG A 88 5.96 3.78 3.42
N ALA A 89 5.27 3.40 2.34
CA ALA A 89 5.53 2.19 1.56
C ALA A 89 6.67 2.33 0.53
N GLY A 90 7.26 3.51 0.37
CA GLY A 90 8.38 3.76 -0.54
C GLY A 90 8.03 3.72 -2.02
N VAL A 91 6.74 3.88 -2.38
CA VAL A 91 6.26 3.69 -3.76
C VAL A 91 5.87 4.97 -4.48
N THR A 92 5.88 6.14 -3.82
CA THR A 92 5.40 7.42 -4.38
C THR A 92 5.93 7.71 -5.80
N LYS A 93 7.21 7.40 -6.09
CA LYS A 93 7.82 7.64 -7.42
C LYS A 93 7.46 6.58 -8.48
N LYS A 94 6.94 5.43 -8.06
CA LYS A 94 6.56 4.29 -8.91
C LYS A 94 5.06 4.17 -9.15
N VAL A 95 4.25 4.95 -8.46
CA VAL A 95 2.81 4.97 -8.67
C VAL A 95 2.46 5.50 -10.07
N SER A 96 1.43 4.92 -10.69
CA SER A 96 0.71 5.53 -11.82
C SER A 96 -0.54 6.20 -11.28
N VAL A 97 -0.78 7.45 -11.67
CA VAL A 97 -2.04 8.19 -11.43
C VAL A 97 -2.83 8.20 -12.73
#